data_AF-A0A3M0YPX0-F1
#
_entry.id   AF-A0A3M0YPX0-F1
#
_cell.length_a   1.000
_cell.length_b   1.000
_cell.length_c   1.000
_cell.angle_alpha   90.00
_cell.angle_beta   90.00
_cell.angle_gamma   90.00
#
_symmetry.space_group_name_H-M   'P 1'
#
loop_
_entity.id
_entity.type
_entity.pdbx_description
1 polymer ?
#
loop_
_entity_poly.entity_id
_entity_poly.type
_entity_poly.pdbx_seq_one_letter_code
_entity_poly.pdbx_strand_id
1 'polypeptide(L)'
;MSRLLLLFLALWCVAPAGFGQDPMFSQFYSAPLQLNAAFAGTSFAPRIALNYRNQWPSHNAPANAYVTYAASYEQSVERLNSGFGLMLLSDAAGDGILKTNQAVLA
;
A
#
# COMPACT_ATOMS: atom_id res chain seq x y z
N MET A 1 -33.96 25.77 -15.52
CA MET A 1 -33.19 24.51 -15.74
C MET A 1 -31.76 24.79 -16.21
N SER A 2 -31.53 25.66 -17.20
CA SER A 2 -30.18 26.02 -17.69
C SER A 2 -29.22 26.60 -16.63
N ARG A 3 -29.71 27.43 -15.70
CA ARG A 3 -28.87 28.02 -14.63
C ARG A 3 -28.36 27.00 -13.61
N LEU A 4 -29.16 25.98 -13.29
CA LEU A 4 -28.76 24.88 -12.39
C LEU A 4 -27.72 23.98 -13.06
N LEU A 5 -27.85 23.75 -14.36
CA LEU A 5 -26.87 22.99 -15.14
C LEU A 5 -25.50 23.67 -15.15
N LEU A 6 -25.47 25.00 -15.35
CA LEU A 6 -24.23 25.78 -15.31
C LEU A 6 -23.56 25.76 -13.93
N LEU A 7 -24.37 25.80 -12.86
CA LEU A 7 -23.89 25.69 -11.48
C LEU A 7 -23.28 24.31 -11.20
N PHE A 8 -23.94 23.24 -11.65
CA PHE A 8 -23.45 21.88 -11.49
C PHE A 8 -22.14 21.64 -12.28
N LEU A 9 -22.06 22.18 -13.50
CA LEU A 9 -20.86 22.10 -14.33
C LEU A 9 -19.68 22.89 -13.72
N ALA A 10 -19.96 24.08 -13.18
CA ALA A 10 -18.97 24.89 -12.49
C ALA A 10 -18.41 24.16 -11.25
N LEU A 11 -19.26 23.52 -10.44
CA LEU A 11 -18.84 22.71 -9.29
C LEU A 11 -17.96 21.52 -9.70
N TRP A 12 -18.26 20.88 -10.83
CA TRP A 12 -17.47 19.77 -11.35
C TRP A 12 -16.06 20.19 -11.78
N CYS A 13 -15.90 21.40 -12.32
CA CYS A 13 -14.60 21.93 -12.74
C CYS A 13 -13.67 22.28 -11.56
N VAL A 14 -14.19 22.46 -10.34
CA VAL A 14 -13.38 22.79 -9.15
C VAL A 14 -13.15 21.58 -8.24
N ALA A 15 -13.59 20.38 -8.65
CA ALA A 15 -13.39 19.18 -7.85
C ALA A 15 -11.89 18.86 -7.74
N PRO A 16 -11.33 18.74 -6.52
CA PRO A 16 -9.94 18.35 -6.35
C PRO A 16 -9.74 16.91 -6.84
N ALA A 17 -8.54 16.62 -7.35
CA ALA A 17 -8.14 15.25 -7.64
C ALA A 17 -8.18 14.43 -6.33
N GLY A 18 -8.87 13.29 -6.36
CA GLY A 18 -8.94 12.39 -5.20
C GLY A 18 -7.67 11.56 -5.06
N PHE A 19 -7.15 11.45 -3.85
CA PHE A 19 -6.13 10.46 -3.49
C PHE A 19 -6.81 9.19 -3.00
N GLY A 20 -6.41 8.03 -3.52
CA GLY A 20 -6.85 6.72 -3.05
C GLY A 20 -6.14 6.32 -1.76
N GLN A 21 -6.69 5.34 -1.04
CA GLN A 21 -6.01 4.71 0.10
C GLN A 21 -4.96 3.71 -0.40
N ASP A 22 -3.81 3.68 0.25
CA ASP A 22 -2.81 2.63 0.05
C ASP A 22 -3.28 1.31 0.67
N PRO A 23 -2.88 0.15 0.11
CA PRO A 23 -3.20 -1.14 0.68
C PRO A 23 -2.50 -1.35 2.03
N MET A 24 -3.20 -1.92 3.00
CA MET A 24 -2.69 -2.23 4.34
C MET A 24 -2.89 -3.71 4.69
N PHE A 25 -1.86 -4.37 5.19
CA PHE A 25 -1.96 -5.76 5.66
C PHE A 25 -2.63 -5.81 7.05
N SER A 26 -3.46 -6.81 7.30
CA SER A 26 -4.06 -7.04 8.62
C SER A 26 -3.04 -7.52 9.67
N GLN A 27 -1.94 -8.11 9.21
CA GLN A 27 -0.84 -8.59 10.06
C GLN A 27 0.20 -7.47 10.25
N PHE A 28 -0.19 -6.40 10.93
CA PHE A 28 0.64 -5.20 11.13
C PHE A 28 2.03 -5.50 11.72
N TYR A 29 2.10 -6.38 12.72
CA TYR A 29 3.36 -6.77 13.37
C TYR A 29 4.30 -7.60 12.47
N SER A 30 3.75 -8.19 11.41
CA SER A 30 4.49 -8.98 10.43
C SER A 30 4.86 -8.18 9.17
N ALA A 31 4.53 -6.88 9.13
CA ALA A 31 4.88 -5.94 8.07
C ALA A 31 5.34 -4.58 8.63
N PRO A 32 6.37 -4.53 9.51
CA PRO A 32 6.78 -3.30 10.19
C PRO A 32 7.20 -2.19 9.23
N LEU A 33 7.92 -2.52 8.15
CA LEU A 33 8.34 -1.54 7.14
C LEU A 33 7.17 -0.92 6.36
N GLN A 34 5.99 -1.55 6.33
CA GLN A 34 4.78 -0.94 5.76
C GLN A 34 4.16 0.10 6.70
N LEU A 35 4.23 -0.13 8.01
CA LEU A 35 3.72 0.80 9.02
C LEU A 35 4.60 2.05 9.10
N ASN A 36 5.91 1.85 9.20
CA ASN A 36 6.88 2.92 9.31
C ASN A 36 8.28 2.40 8.97
N ALA A 37 8.97 3.08 8.05
CA ALA A 37 10.36 2.80 7.72
C ALA A 37 11.27 2.83 8.96
N ALA A 38 10.99 3.68 9.94
CA ALA A 38 11.77 3.76 11.19
C ALA A 38 11.76 2.48 12.05
N PHE A 39 10.92 1.49 11.72
CA PHE A 39 10.95 0.18 12.38
C PHE A 39 12.00 -0.80 11.82
N ALA A 40 12.78 -0.38 10.81
CA ALA A 40 13.88 -1.16 10.29
C ALA A 40 14.89 -1.54 11.38
N GLY A 41 15.20 -2.84 11.46
CA GLY A 41 16.19 -3.36 12.42
C GLY A 41 15.76 -3.31 13.88
N THR A 42 14.44 -3.26 14.16
CA THR A 42 13.90 -3.42 15.53
C THR A 42 13.98 -4.86 16.05
N SER A 43 14.20 -5.82 15.16
CA SER A 43 14.38 -7.24 15.47
C SER A 43 15.84 -7.54 15.87
N PHE A 44 16.04 -8.47 16.81
CA PHE A 44 17.38 -8.92 17.22
C PHE A 44 18.14 -9.65 16.10
N ALA A 45 17.44 -10.20 15.12
CA ALA A 45 18.01 -10.91 13.99
C ALA A 45 17.42 -10.37 12.68
N PRO A 46 18.13 -10.52 11.55
CA PRO A 46 17.60 -10.18 10.24
C PRO A 46 16.23 -10.83 10.01
N ARG A 47 15.28 -10.04 9.51
CA ARG A 47 13.91 -10.50 9.26
C ARG A 47 13.61 -10.42 7.77
N ILE A 48 13.05 -11.49 7.25
CA ILE A 48 12.44 -11.55 5.91
C ILE A 48 10.94 -11.74 6.11
N ALA A 49 10.12 -10.97 5.40
CA ALA A 49 8.67 -11.18 5.39
C ALA A 49 8.13 -11.21 3.96
N LEU A 50 7.15 -12.08 3.74
CA LEU A 50 6.35 -12.15 2.53
C LEU A 50 4.89 -11.99 2.93
N ASN A 51 4.21 -11.01 2.35
CA ASN A 51 2.83 -10.69 2.68
C ASN A 51 1.96 -10.84 1.43
N TYR A 52 0.78 -11.43 1.63
CA TYR A 52 -0.27 -11.54 0.63
C TYR A 52 -1.56 -10.98 1.21
N ARG A 53 -2.26 -10.19 0.42
CA ARG A 53 -3.58 -9.65 0.74
C ARG A 53 -4.52 -9.85 -0.43
N ASN A 54 -5.72 -10.32 -0.13
CA ASN A 54 -6.83 -10.37 -1.07
C ASN A 54 -8.06 -9.72 -0.42
N GLN A 55 -8.48 -8.57 -0.93
CA GLN A 55 -9.66 -7.87 -0.46
C GLN A 55 -10.81 -8.06 -1.45
N TRP A 56 -11.98 -8.38 -0.90
CA TRP A 56 -13.18 -8.80 -1.64
C TRP A 56 -12.96 -10.02 -2.55
N PRO A 57 -12.62 -11.18 -1.97
CA PRO A 57 -12.61 -12.45 -2.69
C PRO A 57 -14.06 -12.91 -2.93
N SER A 58 -14.73 -12.35 -3.93
CA SER A 58 -16.06 -12.78 -4.39
C SER A 58 -15.94 -13.77 -5.55
N HIS A 59 -16.87 -14.72 -5.64
CA HIS A 59 -16.99 -15.67 -6.75
C HIS A 59 -17.67 -15.07 -8.00
N ASN A 60 -18.38 -13.96 -7.84
CA ASN A 60 -19.03 -13.21 -8.92
C ASN A 60 -18.30 -11.88 -9.11
N ALA A 61 -17.87 -11.62 -10.34
CA ALA A 61 -16.81 -10.70 -10.78
C ALA A 61 -16.75 -9.27 -10.17
N PRO A 62 -15.56 -8.63 -10.19
CA PRO A 62 -14.24 -9.22 -10.50
C PRO A 62 -13.76 -10.08 -9.33
N ALA A 63 -13.38 -11.32 -9.61
CA ALA A 63 -12.76 -12.18 -8.60
C ALA A 63 -11.41 -11.53 -8.21
N ASN A 64 -11.21 -11.26 -6.93
CA ASN A 64 -10.01 -10.59 -6.41
C ASN A 64 -9.91 -9.11 -6.83
N ALA A 65 -10.91 -8.32 -6.42
CA ALA A 65 -10.96 -6.90 -6.72
C ALA A 65 -9.69 -6.14 -6.27
N TYR A 66 -9.02 -6.58 -5.21
CA TYR A 66 -7.72 -6.03 -4.80
C TYR A 66 -6.80 -7.13 -4.34
N VAL A 67 -5.65 -7.26 -5.00
CA VAL A 67 -4.61 -8.21 -4.64
C VAL A 67 -3.31 -7.46 -4.40
N THR A 68 -2.78 -7.58 -3.19
CA THR A 68 -1.53 -6.94 -2.78
C THR A 68 -0.50 -8.00 -2.40
N TYR A 69 0.71 -7.87 -2.92
CA TYR A 69 1.88 -8.64 -2.51
C TYR A 69 2.93 -7.69 -1.95
N ALA A 70 3.65 -8.13 -0.92
CA ALA A 70 4.87 -7.46 -0.50
C ALA A 70 5.96 -8.46 -0.11
N ALA A 71 7.20 -8.05 -0.33
CA ALA A 71 8.40 -8.73 0.15
C ALA A 71 9.27 -7.71 0.86
N SER A 72 9.76 -8.04 2.04
CA SER A 72 10.59 -7.14 2.82
C SER A 72 11.75 -7.86 3.50
N TYR A 73 12.82 -7.09 3.69
CA TYR A 73 14.01 -7.47 4.43
C TYR A 73 14.40 -6.32 5.36
N GLU A 74 14.74 -6.64 6.60
CA GLU A 74 15.30 -5.66 7.55
C GLU A 74 16.37 -6.30 8.43
N GLN A 75 17.33 -5.49 8.85
CA GLN A 75 18.40 -5.91 9.75
C GLN A 75 18.86 -4.74 10.64
N SER A 76 19.20 -5.06 11.89
CA SER A 76 19.90 -4.16 12.80
C SER A 76 21.40 -4.09 12.50
N VAL A 77 21.97 -2.90 12.66
CA VAL A 77 23.40 -2.62 12.52
C VAL A 77 23.89 -2.03 13.83
N GLU A 78 24.39 -2.88 14.72
CA GLU A 78 24.81 -2.52 16.08
C GLU A 78 25.83 -1.38 16.10
N ARG A 79 26.80 -1.39 15.18
CA ARG A 79 27.84 -0.35 15.06
C ARG A 79 27.26 1.06 14.84
N LEU A 80 26.08 1.14 14.22
CA LEU A 80 25.41 2.41 13.91
C LEU A 80 24.29 2.73 14.91
N ASN A 81 23.98 1.83 15.85
CA ASN A 81 22.79 1.90 16.69
C ASN A 81 21.51 2.21 15.86
N SER A 82 21.40 1.55 14.71
CA SER A 82 20.37 1.80 13.71
C SER A 82 20.10 0.51 12.94
N GLY A 83 19.13 0.54 12.02
CA GLY A 83 18.80 -0.58 11.14
C GLY A 83 18.61 -0.07 9.72
N PHE A 84 18.63 -1.00 8.77
CA PHE A 84 18.23 -0.72 7.39
C PHE A 84 17.18 -1.72 6.95
N GLY A 85 16.35 -1.31 6.01
CA GLY A 85 15.28 -2.14 5.49
C GLY A 85 14.95 -1.82 4.06
N LEU A 86 14.48 -2.83 3.34
CA LEU A 86 13.92 -2.69 2.01
C LEU A 86 12.58 -3.42 1.97
N MET A 87 11.57 -2.75 1.43
CA MET A 87 10.29 -3.37 1.13
C MET A 87 9.90 -3.06 -0.31
N LEU A 88 9.43 -4.08 -1.01
CA LEU A 88 8.78 -3.97 -2.30
C LEU A 88 7.32 -4.35 -2.13
N LEU A 89 6.42 -3.57 -2.70
CA LEU A 89 4.98 -3.79 -2.67
C LEU A 89 4.42 -3.66 -4.08
N SER A 90 3.54 -4.58 -4.45
CA SER A 90 2.78 -4.56 -5.70
C SER A 90 1.31 -4.76 -5.40
N ASP A 91 0.49 -3.81 -5.80
CA ASP A 91 -0.96 -3.83 -5.67
C ASP A 91 -1.62 -3.87 -7.04
N ALA A 92 -2.59 -4.75 -7.20
CA ALA A 92 -3.44 -4.88 -8.38
C ALA A 92 -4.89 -4.66 -7.97
N ALA A 93 -5.46 -3.54 -8.41
CA ALA A 93 -6.84 -3.16 -8.15
C ALA A 93 -7.70 -3.31 -9.42
N GLY A 94 -8.96 -3.73 -9.21
CA GLY A 94 -9.93 -4.00 -10.26
C GLY A 94 -9.47 -5.10 -11.21
N ASP A 95 -9.03 -6.26 -10.70
CA ASP A 95 -8.48 -7.36 -11.50
C ASP A 95 -7.25 -6.94 -12.35
N GLY A 96 -6.46 -6.00 -11.82
CA GLY A 96 -5.22 -5.53 -12.45
C GLY A 96 -5.39 -4.41 -13.48
N ILE A 97 -6.56 -3.80 -13.59
CA ILE A 97 -6.78 -2.57 -14.36
C ILE A 97 -5.86 -1.45 -13.85
N LEU A 98 -5.71 -1.35 -12.53
CA LEU A 98 -4.79 -0.43 -11.89
C LEU A 98 -3.71 -1.23 -11.18
N LYS A 99 -2.44 -0.93 -11.49
CA LYS A 99 -1.29 -1.53 -10.82
C LYS A 99 -0.41 -0.46 -10.21
N THR A 100 -0.13 -0.62 -8.93
CA THR A 100 0.72 0.29 -8.16
C THR A 100 1.89 -0.50 -7.61
N ASN A 101 3.12 -0.08 -7.94
CA ASN A 101 4.32 -0.65 -7.37
C ASN A 101 5.00 0.40 -6.49
N GLN A 102 5.38 -0.01 -5.29
CA GLN A 102 6.04 0.85 -4.31
C GLN A 102 7.32 0.16 -3.82
N ALA A 103 8.35 0.98 -3.59
CA ALA A 103 9.58 0.56 -2.95
C ALA A 103 9.82 1.50 -1.77
N VAL A 104 10.05 0.92 -0.59
CA VAL A 104 10.40 1.65 0.62
C VAL A 104 11.81 1.25 1.00
N LEU A 105 12.68 2.26 1.11
CA LEU A 105 14.01 2.13 1.68
C LEU A 105 13.97 2.79 3.06
N ALA A 106 14.44 2.06 4.05
CA ALA A 106 14.50 2.46 5.45
C ALA A 106 15.94 2.46 5.94
#